data_AF-A0A524F0D2-F1
#
_entry.id   AF-A0A524F0D2-F1
#
_cell.length_a   1.000
_cell.length_b   1.000
_cell.length_c   1.000
_cell.angle_alpha   90.00
_cell.angle_beta   90.00
_cell.angle_gamma   90.00
#
_symmetry.space_group_name_H-M   'P 1'
#
loop_
_entity.id
_entity.type
_entity.pdbx_description
1 polymer ?
#
loop_
_entity_poly.entity_id
_entity_poly.type
_entity_poly.pdbx_seq_one_letter_code
_entity_poly.pdbx_strand_id
1 'polypeptide(L)'
;MAKSQKSDDEKQTSVVNFSPRGTHTMVWKSQKEKTNGSPVTVQEHRGKLHENSRIKMRRESACVLSPAFIKICCTGTIVTWCTTLILGVLVAQLDLAGPNFDPAGFNPLIDYLSNMGSISYTPVPCVFNFGMTLTSLLMMPVTFYLKNLMIGEKSSCIRIGLASLFTILMMIGLIFLGFAGLINSELSKTWEEQLFFPLNACNWHLRIASISFSGLVLAGGVFALFSLIYPDFFKDKLKMQKSFFMKSIFILNTCVLTPTFLGFFMSSPLLRSEDLFWITLPLWRWATLWEWCLAMSLTVTMLFVCISLIRPLNLMLKKAT
;
A
#
# COMPACT_ATOMS: atom_id res chain seq x y z
N MET A 1 -36.08 -25.93 -59.13
CA MET A 1 -36.92 -27.08 -58.70
C MET A 1 -37.28 -26.87 -57.25
N ALA A 2 -38.57 -26.93 -56.96
CA ALA A 2 -39.22 -26.48 -55.74
C ALA A 2 -39.20 -27.52 -54.61
N LYS A 3 -39.18 -27.03 -53.35
CA LYS A 3 -39.80 -27.58 -52.12
C LYS A 3 -39.48 -26.58 -50.99
N SER A 4 -40.39 -25.66 -50.63
CA SER A 4 -41.62 -25.83 -49.83
C SER A 4 -41.35 -26.08 -48.33
N GLN A 5 -41.65 -25.03 -47.55
CA GLN A 5 -42.32 -24.96 -46.24
C GLN A 5 -41.89 -25.91 -45.11
N LYS A 6 -41.53 -25.33 -43.95
CA LYS A 6 -42.51 -25.15 -42.86
C LYS A 6 -42.01 -24.19 -41.78
N SER A 7 -42.82 -23.15 -41.55
CA SER A 7 -42.84 -22.31 -40.37
C SER A 7 -43.45 -23.09 -39.20
N ASP A 8 -42.85 -23.01 -38.02
CA ASP A 8 -43.58 -23.20 -36.76
C ASP A 8 -43.26 -22.01 -35.85
N ASP A 9 -44.19 -21.05 -35.86
CA ASP A 9 -44.29 -19.94 -34.93
C ASP A 9 -44.77 -20.50 -33.58
N GLU A 10 -43.87 -20.61 -32.61
CA GLU A 10 -44.25 -20.96 -31.25
C GLU A 10 -44.71 -19.68 -30.52
N LYS A 11 -46.03 -19.48 -30.51
CA LYS A 11 -46.72 -18.47 -29.70
C LYS A 11 -46.40 -18.68 -28.21
N GLN A 12 -45.61 -17.80 -27.62
CA GLN A 12 -45.52 -17.64 -26.17
C GLN A 12 -46.79 -16.94 -25.66
N THR A 13 -47.68 -17.70 -25.03
CA THR A 13 -48.79 -17.17 -24.24
C THR A 13 -48.30 -16.88 -22.82
N SER A 14 -48.15 -15.59 -22.49
CA SER A 14 -47.94 -15.14 -21.10
C SER A 14 -49.27 -15.19 -20.34
N VAL A 15 -49.42 -16.14 -19.42
CA VAL A 15 -50.50 -16.13 -18.43
C VAL A 15 -50.01 -15.39 -17.20
N VAL A 16 -50.51 -14.17 -16.99
CA VAL A 16 -50.29 -13.37 -15.78
C VAL A 16 -51.40 -13.72 -14.78
N ASN A 17 -51.09 -14.51 -13.76
CA ASN A 17 -51.98 -14.68 -12.61
C ASN A 17 -51.58 -13.66 -11.53
N PHE A 18 -52.41 -12.62 -11.38
CA PHE A 18 -52.35 -11.72 -10.23
C PHE A 18 -52.99 -12.40 -9.00
N SER A 19 -52.18 -12.62 -7.96
CA SER A 19 -52.68 -12.93 -6.61
C SER A 19 -52.29 -11.77 -5.68
N PRO A 20 -53.27 -11.10 -5.02
CA PRO A 20 -52.98 -10.01 -4.10
C PRO A 20 -52.64 -10.59 -2.72
N ARG A 21 -51.34 -10.80 -2.50
CA ARG A 21 -50.59 -10.92 -1.22
C ARG A 21 -49.50 -11.98 -1.40
N GLY A 22 -48.26 -11.54 -1.66
CA GLY A 22 -47.15 -12.46 -1.90
C GLY A 22 -45.83 -11.95 -1.37
N THR A 23 -45.28 -12.66 -0.38
CA THR A 23 -43.84 -12.81 -0.17
C THR A 23 -43.29 -13.54 -1.40
N HIS A 24 -42.37 -12.92 -2.13
CA HIS A 24 -41.80 -13.50 -3.36
C HIS A 24 -40.78 -14.60 -3.02
N THR A 25 -41.20 -15.87 -3.10
CA THR A 25 -40.27 -17.00 -3.29
C THR A 25 -40.25 -17.39 -4.76
N MET A 26 -39.17 -17.03 -5.45
CA MET A 26 -38.94 -17.33 -6.86
C MET A 26 -38.50 -18.80 -6.98
N VAL A 27 -39.45 -19.72 -7.19
CA VAL A 27 -39.15 -21.13 -7.47
C VAL A 27 -38.85 -21.27 -8.96
N TRP A 28 -37.58 -21.40 -9.31
CA TRP A 28 -37.15 -21.76 -10.66
C TRP A 28 -37.50 -23.22 -10.94
N LYS A 29 -38.58 -23.46 -11.69
CA LYS A 29 -38.80 -24.75 -12.36
C LYS A 29 -37.94 -24.78 -13.61
N SER A 30 -36.79 -25.46 -13.54
CA SER A 30 -35.98 -25.80 -14.70
C SER A 30 -36.79 -26.71 -15.63
N GLN A 31 -37.28 -26.17 -16.76
CA GLN A 31 -37.66 -26.98 -17.91
C GLN A 31 -36.41 -27.72 -18.38
N LYS A 32 -36.35 -29.03 -18.13
CA LYS A 32 -35.39 -29.93 -18.77
C LYS A 32 -35.83 -30.13 -20.21
N GLU A 33 -35.39 -29.25 -21.09
CA GLU A 33 -35.31 -29.57 -22.52
C GLU A 33 -34.35 -30.77 -22.65
N LYS A 34 -34.91 -31.92 -23.03
CA LYS A 34 -34.14 -33.11 -23.42
C LYS A 34 -33.51 -32.86 -24.78
N THR A 35 -32.49 -32.03 -24.84
CA THR A 35 -31.55 -32.07 -25.95
C THR A 35 -30.73 -33.35 -25.80
N ASN A 36 -30.91 -34.31 -26.71
CA ASN A 36 -30.11 -35.54 -26.85
C ASN A 36 -28.65 -35.23 -27.31
N GLY A 37 -28.03 -34.20 -26.73
CA GLY A 37 -26.59 -33.96 -26.80
C GLY A 37 -25.96 -34.57 -25.56
N SER A 38 -25.06 -35.53 -25.75
CA SER A 38 -24.39 -36.25 -24.67
C SER A 38 -23.83 -35.27 -23.61
N PRO A 39 -24.30 -35.33 -22.34
CA PRO A 39 -23.94 -34.35 -21.29
C PRO A 39 -22.46 -34.41 -20.86
N VAL A 40 -21.69 -35.34 -21.42
CA VAL A 40 -20.28 -35.60 -21.07
C VAL A 40 -19.34 -34.53 -21.62
N THR A 41 -19.62 -33.93 -22.78
CA THR A 41 -18.68 -32.99 -23.43
C THR A 41 -18.70 -31.58 -22.84
N VAL A 42 -19.82 -31.13 -22.27
CA VAL A 42 -19.95 -29.75 -21.73
C VAL A 42 -19.27 -29.59 -20.36
N GLN A 43 -19.31 -30.61 -19.50
CA GLN A 43 -18.62 -30.57 -18.20
C GLN A 43 -17.09 -30.66 -18.34
N GLU A 44 -16.60 -31.49 -19.26
CA GLU A 44 -15.16 -31.62 -19.50
C GLU A 44 -14.56 -30.32 -20.06
N HIS A 45 -15.31 -29.61 -20.91
CA HIS A 45 -14.84 -28.36 -21.48
C HIS A 45 -14.77 -27.21 -20.45
N ARG A 46 -15.73 -27.14 -19.51
CA ARG A 46 -15.70 -26.20 -18.37
C ARG A 46 -14.54 -26.48 -17.41
N GLY A 47 -14.21 -27.76 -17.17
CA GLY A 47 -13.06 -28.15 -16.36
C GLY A 47 -11.74 -27.66 -16.96
N LYS A 48 -11.52 -27.91 -18.26
CA LYS A 48 -10.31 -27.48 -18.99
C LYS A 48 -10.14 -25.95 -19.05
N LEU A 49 -11.24 -25.19 -19.16
CA LEU A 49 -11.21 -23.72 -19.12
C LEU A 49 -10.82 -23.15 -17.75
N HIS A 50 -11.32 -23.76 -16.67
CA HIS A 50 -10.94 -23.37 -15.30
C HIS A 50 -9.49 -23.72 -14.96
N GLU A 51 -8.98 -24.83 -15.48
CA GLU A 51 -7.60 -25.23 -15.27
C GLU A 51 -6.61 -24.33 -16.05
N ASN A 52 -6.90 -24.04 -17.31
CA ASN A 52 -6.07 -23.14 -18.12
C ASN A 52 -6.01 -21.71 -17.57
N SER A 53 -7.13 -21.19 -17.04
CA SER A 53 -7.15 -19.86 -16.40
C SER A 53 -6.34 -19.83 -15.09
N ARG A 54 -6.37 -20.91 -14.29
CA ARG A 54 -5.52 -21.05 -13.09
C ARG A 54 -4.04 -21.15 -13.44
N ILE A 55 -3.69 -21.88 -14.49
CA ILE A 55 -2.30 -22.01 -14.97
C ILE A 55 -1.78 -20.65 -15.47
N LYS A 56 -2.60 -19.90 -16.21
CA LYS A 56 -2.24 -18.56 -16.71
C LYS A 56 -2.00 -17.58 -15.56
N MET A 57 -2.92 -17.49 -14.58
CA MET A 57 -2.74 -16.63 -13.40
C MET A 57 -1.51 -17.00 -12.56
N ARG A 58 -1.19 -18.31 -12.44
CA ARG A 58 0.04 -18.75 -11.76
C ARG A 58 1.31 -18.32 -12.50
N ARG A 59 1.33 -18.37 -13.83
CA ARG A 59 2.47 -17.91 -14.64
C ARG A 59 2.66 -16.40 -14.56
N GLU A 60 1.59 -15.63 -14.63
CA GLU A 60 1.65 -14.16 -14.52
C GLU A 60 2.09 -13.72 -13.11
N SER A 61 1.57 -14.36 -12.06
CA SER A 61 2.02 -14.15 -10.68
C SER A 61 3.49 -14.54 -10.47
N ALA A 62 3.99 -15.55 -11.19
CA ALA A 62 5.39 -15.96 -11.13
C ALA A 62 6.34 -14.94 -11.77
N CYS A 63 5.88 -14.18 -12.77
CA CYS A 63 6.68 -13.12 -13.39
C CYS A 63 6.84 -11.91 -12.46
N VAL A 64 5.72 -11.41 -11.92
CA VAL A 64 5.67 -10.23 -11.03
C VAL A 64 6.32 -10.50 -9.66
N LEU A 65 6.42 -11.77 -9.25
CA LEU A 65 7.08 -12.17 -8.00
C LEU A 65 8.40 -12.90 -8.23
N SER A 66 8.99 -12.75 -9.42
CA SER A 66 10.29 -13.36 -9.71
C SER A 66 11.39 -12.77 -8.79
N PRO A 67 12.34 -13.59 -8.29
CA PRO A 67 13.37 -13.10 -7.38
C PRO A 67 14.22 -11.93 -7.94
N ALA A 68 14.44 -11.92 -9.26
CA ALA A 68 15.16 -10.84 -9.94
C ALA A 68 14.36 -9.53 -9.87
N PHE A 69 13.07 -9.57 -10.19
CA PHE A 69 12.21 -8.39 -10.15
C PHE A 69 12.06 -7.84 -8.73
N ILE A 70 11.84 -8.70 -7.72
CA ILE A 70 11.74 -8.25 -6.32
C ILE A 70 13.04 -7.60 -5.84
N LYS A 71 14.21 -8.12 -6.28
CA LYS A 71 15.50 -7.51 -5.96
C LYS A 71 15.63 -6.11 -6.59
N ILE A 72 15.20 -5.95 -7.84
CA ILE A 72 15.16 -4.65 -8.52
C ILE A 72 14.24 -3.70 -7.75
N CYS A 73 13.05 -4.14 -7.35
CA CYS A 73 12.12 -3.35 -6.54
C CYS A 73 12.73 -2.93 -5.20
N CYS A 74 13.37 -3.86 -4.46
CA CYS A 74 14.04 -3.53 -3.20
C CYS A 74 15.16 -2.49 -3.39
N THR A 75 16.00 -2.68 -4.41
CA THR A 75 17.12 -1.78 -4.71
C THR A 75 16.60 -0.41 -5.15
N GLY A 76 15.61 -0.40 -6.05
CA GLY A 76 14.94 0.79 -6.52
C GLY A 76 14.25 1.56 -5.40
N THR A 77 13.58 0.89 -4.46
CA THR A 77 13.01 1.52 -3.28
C THR A 77 14.08 2.24 -2.45
N ILE A 78 15.18 1.56 -2.13
CA ILE A 78 16.28 2.14 -1.34
C ILE A 78 16.85 3.37 -2.05
N VAL A 79 17.20 3.22 -3.33
CA VAL A 79 17.81 4.29 -4.13
C VAL A 79 16.86 5.46 -4.28
N THR A 80 15.61 5.22 -4.70
CA THR A 80 14.60 6.26 -4.89
C THR A 80 14.36 7.00 -3.58
N TRP A 81 13.98 6.31 -2.51
CA TRP A 81 13.64 6.94 -1.24
C TRP A 81 14.77 7.79 -0.67
N CYS A 82 15.98 7.22 -0.56
CA CYS A 82 17.12 7.95 -0.01
C CYS A 82 17.52 9.12 -0.90
N THR A 83 17.54 8.94 -2.22
CA THR A 83 17.92 10.01 -3.15
C THR A 83 16.89 11.13 -3.15
N THR A 84 15.60 10.84 -3.21
CA THR A 84 14.56 11.88 -3.22
C THR A 84 14.43 12.59 -1.87
N LEU A 85 14.70 11.90 -0.76
CA LEU A 85 14.75 12.55 0.57
C LEU A 85 15.93 13.52 0.65
N ILE A 86 17.15 13.07 0.28
CA ILE A 86 18.36 13.92 0.30
C ILE A 86 18.20 15.09 -0.67
N LEU A 87 17.82 14.82 -1.93
CA LEU A 87 17.62 15.86 -2.93
C LEU A 87 16.48 16.80 -2.55
N GLY A 88 15.39 16.29 -1.95
CA GLY A 88 14.28 17.11 -1.46
C GLY A 88 14.76 18.13 -0.44
N VAL A 89 15.53 17.69 0.56
CA VAL A 89 16.13 18.58 1.56
C VAL A 89 17.09 19.57 0.91
N LEU A 90 18.01 19.11 0.06
CA LEU A 90 18.99 19.99 -0.59
C LEU A 90 18.31 21.06 -1.44
N VAL A 91 17.32 20.68 -2.26
CA VAL A 91 16.57 21.63 -3.10
C VAL A 91 15.79 22.61 -2.25
N ALA A 92 15.18 22.15 -1.15
CA ALA A 92 14.47 23.03 -0.24
C ALA A 92 15.41 24.03 0.47
N GLN A 93 16.66 23.64 0.78
CA GLN A 93 17.69 24.55 1.30
C GLN A 93 18.22 25.56 0.26
N LEU A 94 18.12 25.26 -1.02
CA LEU A 94 18.58 26.15 -2.10
C LEU A 94 17.56 27.25 -2.45
N ASP A 95 16.37 27.23 -1.82
CA ASP A 95 15.36 28.28 -1.98
C ASP A 95 15.75 29.53 -1.19
N LEU A 96 16.67 30.33 -1.77
CA LEU A 96 17.22 31.55 -1.15
C LEU A 96 16.19 32.69 -1.00
N ALA A 97 15.04 32.59 -1.65
CA ALA A 97 13.93 33.52 -1.52
C ALA A 97 12.69 32.86 -2.14
N GLY A 98 11.86 32.20 -1.32
CA GLY A 98 10.60 31.67 -1.81
C GLY A 98 9.74 32.77 -2.44
N PRO A 99 8.81 32.44 -3.35
CA PRO A 99 7.98 33.42 -4.06
C PRO A 99 7.09 34.30 -3.15
N ASN A 100 7.03 34.01 -1.85
CA ASN A 100 6.18 34.68 -0.86
C ASN A 100 6.92 35.63 0.11
N PHE A 101 8.14 36.09 -0.21
CA PHE A 101 8.90 37.03 0.64
C PHE A 101 9.18 36.53 2.08
N ASP A 102 9.30 35.22 2.30
CA ASP A 102 9.86 34.69 3.55
C ASP A 102 11.39 34.57 3.36
N PRO A 103 12.21 35.42 4.01
CA PRO A 103 13.66 35.48 3.79
C PRO A 103 14.43 34.26 4.29
N ALA A 104 13.76 33.26 4.88
CA ALA A 104 14.41 32.13 5.54
C ALA A 104 14.50 30.82 4.71
N GLY A 105 13.72 30.66 3.63
CA GLY A 105 13.64 29.37 2.91
C GLY A 105 13.10 28.22 3.78
N PHE A 106 13.03 27.00 3.24
CA PHE A 106 12.68 25.82 4.05
C PHE A 106 13.74 25.61 5.14
N ASN A 107 13.33 25.46 6.39
CA ASN A 107 14.20 25.15 7.50
C ASN A 107 13.78 23.83 8.16
N PRO A 108 14.57 22.75 8.04
CA PRO A 108 14.20 21.41 8.51
C PRO A 108 13.98 21.33 10.03
N LEU A 109 14.44 22.32 10.80
CA LEU A 109 14.23 22.36 12.25
C LEU A 109 12.82 22.83 12.63
N ILE A 110 12.18 23.63 11.76
CA ILE A 110 10.88 24.26 12.04
C ILE A 110 9.80 23.82 11.06
N ASP A 111 10.15 23.52 9.81
CA ASP A 111 9.22 23.13 8.77
C ASP A 111 8.95 21.64 8.74
N TYR A 112 7.68 21.30 8.56
CA TYR A 112 7.21 19.94 8.34
C TYR A 112 7.91 19.32 7.12
N LEU A 113 8.30 18.05 7.22
CA LEU A 113 8.86 17.28 6.11
C LEU A 113 7.93 17.29 4.89
N SER A 114 6.62 17.18 5.13
CA SER A 114 5.58 17.27 4.09
C SER A 114 5.56 18.61 3.36
N ASN A 115 6.11 19.69 3.92
CA ASN A 115 6.26 20.97 3.22
C ASN A 115 7.23 20.86 2.03
N MET A 116 8.15 19.90 2.01
CA MET A 116 8.99 19.62 0.83
C MET A 116 8.18 19.13 -0.38
N GLY A 117 6.90 18.79 -0.20
CA GLY A 117 5.97 18.46 -1.27
C GLY A 117 5.13 19.64 -1.76
N SER A 118 5.35 20.87 -1.26
CA SER A 118 4.59 22.07 -1.59
C SER A 118 5.42 23.10 -2.36
N ILE A 119 4.84 23.68 -3.41
CA ILE A 119 5.48 24.76 -4.19
C ILE A 119 5.68 26.05 -3.37
N SER A 120 5.00 26.14 -2.22
CA SER A 120 5.11 27.29 -1.31
C SER A 120 6.40 27.27 -0.48
N TYR A 121 7.05 26.10 -0.35
CA TYR A 121 8.21 25.89 0.52
C TYR A 121 9.41 25.29 -0.20
N THR A 122 9.27 24.89 -1.46
CA THR A 122 10.37 24.40 -2.27
C THR A 122 10.15 24.75 -3.73
N PRO A 123 11.21 25.07 -4.48
CA PRO A 123 11.12 25.38 -5.89
C PRO A 123 10.82 24.12 -6.73
N VAL A 124 11.07 22.91 -6.20
CA VAL A 124 10.82 21.64 -6.92
C VAL A 124 10.13 20.61 -6.01
N PRO A 125 8.88 20.86 -5.59
CA PRO A 125 8.12 19.95 -4.71
C PRO A 125 7.89 18.57 -5.32
N CYS A 126 7.96 18.50 -6.64
CA CYS A 126 7.79 17.27 -7.40
C CYS A 126 8.82 16.20 -7.04
N VAL A 127 10.02 16.55 -6.54
CA VAL A 127 11.07 15.54 -6.25
C VAL A 127 10.67 14.64 -5.09
N PHE A 128 10.25 15.21 -3.96
CA PHE A 128 9.87 14.44 -2.78
C PHE A 128 8.57 13.67 -3.02
N ASN A 129 7.58 14.32 -3.64
CA ASN A 129 6.31 13.72 -4.04
C ASN A 129 6.49 12.54 -5.00
N PHE A 130 7.32 12.71 -6.03
CA PHE A 130 7.71 11.63 -6.93
C PHE A 130 8.38 10.47 -6.19
N GLY A 131 9.27 10.80 -5.25
CA GLY A 131 9.92 9.82 -4.38
C GLY A 131 8.92 8.96 -3.60
N MET A 132 7.93 9.59 -2.98
CA MET A 132 6.86 8.89 -2.24
C MET A 132 6.03 7.99 -3.16
N THR A 133 5.59 8.50 -4.31
CA THR A 133 4.78 7.73 -5.28
C THR A 133 5.57 6.56 -5.88
N LEU A 134 6.81 6.78 -6.31
CA LEU A 134 7.61 5.71 -6.88
C LEU A 134 8.02 4.67 -5.83
N THR A 135 8.38 5.11 -4.62
CA THR A 135 8.67 4.20 -3.50
C THR A 135 7.47 3.33 -3.16
N SER A 136 6.26 3.90 -3.15
CA SER A 136 5.06 3.14 -2.83
C SER A 136 4.78 2.06 -3.88
N LEU A 137 4.89 2.39 -5.17
CA LEU A 137 4.74 1.45 -6.27
C LEU A 137 5.77 0.32 -6.24
N LEU A 138 7.04 0.65 -6.00
CA LEU A 138 8.12 -0.34 -5.91
C LEU A 138 7.98 -1.25 -4.68
N MET A 139 7.40 -0.77 -3.59
CA MET A 139 7.17 -1.58 -2.40
C MET A 139 6.00 -2.56 -2.51
N MET A 140 4.99 -2.31 -3.36
CA MET A 140 3.85 -3.23 -3.53
C MET A 140 4.27 -4.68 -3.89
N PRO A 141 5.10 -4.94 -4.92
CA PRO A 141 5.54 -6.31 -5.22
C PRO A 141 6.39 -6.90 -4.08
N VAL A 142 7.19 -6.08 -3.38
CA VAL A 142 7.96 -6.51 -2.20
C VAL A 142 7.04 -6.98 -1.09
N THR A 143 5.94 -6.27 -0.84
CA THR A 143 4.91 -6.65 0.15
C THR A 143 4.28 -8.00 -0.18
N PHE A 144 3.88 -8.23 -1.44
CA PHE A 144 3.33 -9.52 -1.86
C PHE A 144 4.35 -10.67 -1.79
N TYR A 145 5.61 -10.39 -2.12
CA TYR A 145 6.68 -11.37 -1.95
C TYR A 145 6.88 -11.73 -0.48
N LEU A 146 6.90 -10.73 0.40
CA LEU A 146 7.04 -10.94 1.84
C LEU A 146 5.86 -11.73 2.42
N LYS A 147 4.62 -11.49 1.96
CA LYS A 147 3.46 -12.32 2.29
C LYS A 147 3.72 -13.79 1.99
N ASN A 148 4.17 -14.11 0.77
CA ASN A 148 4.43 -15.49 0.37
C ASN A 148 5.55 -16.13 1.21
N LEU A 149 6.59 -15.35 1.52
CA LEU A 149 7.68 -15.78 2.41
C LEU A 149 7.17 -16.05 3.84
N MET A 150 6.30 -15.17 4.34
CA MET A 150 5.68 -15.28 5.66
C MET A 150 4.75 -16.49 5.74
N ILE A 151 3.97 -16.82 4.70
CA ILE A 151 3.12 -18.01 4.67
C ILE A 151 4.00 -19.28 4.67
N GLY A 152 4.88 -19.44 3.68
CA GLY A 152 5.70 -20.65 3.51
C GLY A 152 4.88 -21.89 3.10
N GLU A 153 5.54 -23.05 3.03
CA GLU A 153 4.94 -24.28 2.44
C GLU A 153 3.98 -25.03 3.40
N LYS A 154 4.20 -24.93 4.71
CA LYS A 154 3.37 -25.57 5.75
C LYS A 154 2.93 -24.52 6.77
N SER A 155 1.89 -23.76 6.42
CA SER A 155 1.41 -22.63 7.22
C SER A 155 0.19 -22.99 8.06
N SER A 156 0.23 -22.71 9.36
CA SER A 156 -0.97 -22.72 10.20
C SER A 156 -1.92 -21.57 9.81
N CYS A 157 -3.20 -21.68 10.16
CA CYS A 157 -4.20 -20.63 9.90
C CYS A 157 -3.79 -19.27 10.48
N ILE A 158 -3.20 -19.26 11.69
CA ILE A 158 -2.69 -18.04 12.35
C ILE A 158 -1.62 -17.37 11.49
N ARG A 159 -0.70 -18.15 10.93
CA ARG A 159 0.39 -17.67 10.09
C ARG A 159 -0.12 -17.01 8.80
N ILE A 160 -1.12 -17.63 8.16
CA ILE A 160 -1.81 -17.08 6.98
C ILE A 160 -2.55 -15.79 7.33
N GLY A 161 -3.26 -15.78 8.47
CA GLY A 161 -3.99 -14.62 8.97
C GLY A 161 -3.09 -13.42 9.20
N LEU A 162 -1.99 -13.60 9.95
CA LEU A 162 -1.00 -12.53 10.21
C LEU A 162 -0.36 -12.01 8.91
N ALA A 163 0.06 -12.91 8.01
CA ALA A 163 0.65 -12.51 6.73
C ALA A 163 -0.34 -11.72 5.86
N SER A 164 -1.62 -12.12 5.85
CA SER A 164 -2.67 -11.43 5.09
C SER A 164 -3.02 -10.08 5.70
N LEU A 165 -3.15 -10.00 7.03
CA LEU A 165 -3.38 -8.75 7.75
C LEU A 165 -2.23 -7.76 7.53
N PHE A 166 -0.98 -8.21 7.65
CA PHE A 166 0.21 -7.44 7.29
C PHE A 166 0.10 -6.88 5.88
N THR A 167 -0.21 -7.74 4.89
CA THR A 167 -0.31 -7.33 3.48
C THR A 167 -1.39 -6.27 3.29
N ILE A 168 -2.58 -6.46 3.86
CA ILE A 168 -3.70 -5.52 3.70
C ILE A 168 -3.32 -4.15 4.28
N LEU A 169 -2.81 -4.11 5.51
CA LEU A 169 -2.42 -2.86 6.17
C LEU A 169 -1.28 -2.17 5.42
N MET A 170 -0.29 -2.93 4.96
CA MET A 170 0.83 -2.40 4.18
C MET A 170 0.33 -1.85 2.84
N MET A 171 -0.57 -2.53 2.14
CA MET A 171 -1.15 -2.04 0.88
C MET A 171 -1.97 -0.78 1.09
N ILE A 172 -2.76 -0.68 2.17
CA ILE A 172 -3.45 0.57 2.54
C ILE A 172 -2.41 1.68 2.75
N GLY A 173 -1.37 1.42 3.54
CA GLY A 173 -0.29 2.36 3.79
C GLY A 173 0.39 2.86 2.51
N LEU A 174 0.76 1.95 1.61
CA LEU A 174 1.44 2.24 0.35
C LEU A 174 0.53 2.95 -0.67
N ILE A 175 -0.72 2.53 -0.82
CA ILE A 175 -1.66 3.18 -1.74
C ILE A 175 -1.86 4.65 -1.33
N PHE A 176 -2.10 4.89 -0.03
CA PHE A 176 -2.28 6.25 0.48
C PHE A 176 -0.97 7.04 0.48
N LEU A 177 0.21 6.41 0.62
CA LEU A 177 1.49 7.08 0.43
C LEU A 177 1.66 7.54 -1.02
N GLY A 178 1.27 6.69 -1.97
CA GLY A 178 1.25 7.03 -3.39
C GLY A 178 0.34 8.21 -3.68
N PHE A 179 -0.87 8.21 -3.10
CA PHE A 179 -1.80 9.33 -3.21
C PHE A 179 -1.29 10.60 -2.52
N ALA A 180 -0.59 10.51 -1.38
CA ALA A 180 0.02 11.67 -0.73
C ALA A 180 1.08 12.33 -1.63
N GLY A 181 1.81 11.55 -2.43
CA GLY A 181 2.72 12.07 -3.45
C GLY A 181 2.00 12.66 -4.68
N LEU A 182 0.86 12.12 -5.09
CA LEU A 182 0.10 12.64 -6.23
C LEU A 182 -0.71 13.90 -5.88
N ILE A 183 -1.33 13.91 -4.70
CA ILE A 183 -2.15 15.00 -4.18
C ILE A 183 -1.26 15.88 -3.31
N ASN A 184 -0.53 16.76 -3.99
CA ASN A 184 0.26 17.78 -3.30
C ASN A 184 -0.66 18.78 -2.56
N SER A 185 -0.07 19.57 -1.67
CA SER A 185 -0.82 20.52 -0.83
C SER A 185 -1.65 21.53 -1.64
N GLU A 186 -1.17 21.91 -2.83
CA GLU A 186 -1.85 22.89 -3.68
C GLU A 186 -3.06 22.28 -4.40
N LEU A 187 -2.92 21.06 -4.92
CA LEU A 187 -4.03 20.32 -5.51
C LEU A 187 -5.10 20.03 -4.46
N SER A 188 -4.71 19.76 -3.22
CA SER A 188 -5.64 19.63 -2.08
C SER A 188 -6.47 20.90 -1.89
N LYS A 189 -5.85 22.09 -1.90
CA LYS A 189 -6.57 23.37 -1.79
C LYS A 189 -7.56 23.56 -2.94
N THR A 190 -7.13 23.28 -4.18
CA THR A 190 -8.02 23.38 -5.35
C THR A 190 -9.19 22.40 -5.26
N TRP A 191 -8.97 21.18 -4.77
CA TRP A 191 -10.03 20.17 -4.62
C TRP A 191 -11.04 20.55 -3.52
N GLU A 192 -10.55 21.13 -2.42
CA GLU A 192 -11.37 21.67 -1.34
C GLU A 192 -12.25 22.83 -1.81
N GLU A 193 -11.71 23.71 -2.65
CA GLU A 193 -12.45 24.86 -3.18
C GLU A 193 -13.44 24.49 -4.29
N GLN A 194 -13.15 23.46 -5.11
CA GLN A 194 -13.87 23.24 -6.37
C GLN A 194 -14.77 22.01 -6.44
N LEU A 195 -14.48 20.90 -5.74
CA LEU A 195 -14.96 19.60 -6.23
C LEU A 195 -15.89 18.80 -5.29
N PHE A 196 -15.75 18.81 -3.97
CA PHE A 196 -16.56 17.90 -3.13
C PHE A 196 -16.83 18.36 -1.68
N PHE A 197 -18.11 18.65 -1.41
CA PHE A 197 -18.79 18.76 -0.11
C PHE A 197 -18.31 19.83 0.90
N PRO A 198 -19.23 20.60 1.52
CA PRO A 198 -18.95 21.50 2.65
C PRO A 198 -18.77 20.71 3.96
N LEU A 199 -18.05 19.58 3.93
CA LEU A 199 -17.58 18.90 5.14
C LEU A 199 -16.27 19.54 5.59
N ASN A 200 -16.38 20.78 6.09
CA ASN A 200 -15.42 21.49 6.95
C ASN A 200 -13.92 21.15 6.80
N ALA A 201 -13.19 22.03 6.11
CA ALA A 201 -11.86 22.55 6.50
C ALA A 201 -10.80 21.54 6.98
N CYS A 202 -10.79 20.33 6.44
CA CYS A 202 -9.85 19.30 6.87
C CYS A 202 -8.97 18.92 5.68
N ASN A 203 -7.78 19.51 5.69
CA ASN A 203 -6.70 19.32 4.72
C ASN A 203 -6.63 17.87 4.23
N TRP A 204 -7.12 17.58 3.01
CA TRP A 204 -7.19 16.21 2.48
C TRP A 204 -5.82 15.54 2.46
N HIS A 205 -4.77 16.31 2.22
CA HIS A 205 -3.38 15.84 2.31
C HIS A 205 -3.08 15.27 3.70
N LEU A 206 -3.49 15.94 4.78
CA LEU A 206 -3.30 15.45 6.15
C LEU A 206 -4.08 14.14 6.38
N ARG A 207 -5.32 14.03 5.91
CA ARG A 207 -6.10 12.79 6.06
C ARG A 207 -5.47 11.61 5.33
N ILE A 208 -5.04 11.83 4.09
CA ILE A 208 -4.38 10.82 3.27
C ILE A 208 -3.06 10.38 3.92
N ALA A 209 -2.25 11.33 4.37
CA ALA A 209 -1.01 11.07 5.10
C ALA A 209 -1.28 10.28 6.40
N SER A 210 -2.29 10.66 7.18
CA SER A 210 -2.67 9.96 8.41
C SER A 210 -3.08 8.51 8.17
N ILE A 211 -3.85 8.24 7.11
CA ILE A 211 -4.22 6.87 6.72
C ILE A 211 -2.98 6.10 6.27
N SER A 212 -2.12 6.72 5.47
CA SER A 212 -0.87 6.12 5.02
C SER A 212 0.02 5.70 6.19
N PHE A 213 0.35 6.65 7.08
CA PHE A 213 1.22 6.39 8.22
C PHE A 213 0.61 5.38 9.18
N SER A 214 -0.69 5.49 9.49
CA SER A 214 -1.36 4.50 10.35
C SER A 214 -1.31 3.10 9.74
N GLY A 215 -1.55 2.96 8.43
CA GLY A 215 -1.43 1.69 7.72
C GLY A 215 -0.03 1.10 7.80
N LEU A 216 1.01 1.92 7.56
CA LEU A 216 2.42 1.51 7.63
C LEU A 216 2.84 1.11 9.07
N VAL A 217 2.43 1.88 10.08
CA VAL A 217 2.73 1.58 11.49
C VAL A 217 2.05 0.29 11.93
N LEU A 218 0.76 0.12 11.63
CA LEU A 218 0.03 -1.10 11.97
C LEU A 218 0.60 -2.32 11.24
N ALA A 219 0.95 -2.19 9.96
CA ALA A 219 1.61 -3.25 9.20
C ALA A 219 2.95 -3.64 9.84
N GLY A 220 3.77 -2.66 10.19
CA GLY A 220 5.01 -2.88 10.92
C GLY A 220 4.78 -3.63 12.23
N GLY A 221 3.80 -3.20 13.04
CA GLY A 221 3.44 -3.85 14.30
C GLY A 221 3.02 -5.31 14.10
N VAL A 222 2.22 -5.62 13.07
CA VAL A 222 1.84 -7.00 12.73
C VAL A 222 3.06 -7.81 12.28
N PHE A 223 3.97 -7.22 11.49
CA PHE A 223 5.20 -7.91 11.08
C PHE A 223 6.14 -8.18 12.26
N ALA A 224 6.26 -7.25 13.20
CA ALA A 224 7.02 -7.44 14.44
C ALA A 224 6.37 -8.51 15.34
N LEU A 225 5.04 -8.52 15.47
CA LEU A 225 4.33 -9.58 16.20
C LEU A 225 4.55 -10.96 15.54
N PHE A 226 4.47 -11.03 14.21
CA PHE A 226 4.80 -12.23 13.46
C PHE A 226 6.24 -12.69 13.75
N SER A 227 7.17 -11.75 13.82
CA SER A 227 8.59 -11.98 14.14
C SER A 227 8.79 -12.57 15.54
N LEU A 228 7.97 -12.17 16.51
CA LEU A 228 7.98 -12.69 17.86
C LEU A 228 7.46 -14.13 17.93
N ILE A 229 6.33 -14.41 17.25
CA ILE A 229 5.68 -15.73 17.23
C ILE A 229 6.49 -16.75 16.41
N TYR A 230 7.10 -16.32 15.30
CA TYR A 230 7.87 -17.18 14.39
C TYR A 230 9.34 -16.72 14.33
N PRO A 231 10.13 -16.90 15.40
CA PRO A 231 11.51 -16.40 15.49
C PRO A 231 12.44 -16.97 14.41
N ASP A 232 12.22 -18.21 13.99
CA ASP A 232 13.04 -18.89 12.99
C ASP A 232 12.93 -18.27 11.59
N PHE A 233 11.90 -17.45 11.34
CA PHE A 233 11.70 -16.77 10.06
C PHE A 233 12.93 -15.94 9.63
N PHE A 234 13.53 -15.19 10.55
CA PHE A 234 14.70 -14.33 10.25
C PHE A 234 15.95 -15.15 9.91
N LYS A 235 16.12 -16.27 10.61
CA LYS A 235 17.25 -17.16 10.40
C LYS A 235 17.08 -17.97 9.11
N ASP A 236 15.91 -18.54 8.91
CA ASP A 236 15.70 -19.56 7.88
C ASP A 236 15.28 -18.97 6.55
N LYS A 237 14.40 -17.97 6.55
CA LYS A 237 13.89 -17.34 5.33
C LYS A 237 14.69 -16.11 4.93
N LEU A 238 15.06 -15.25 5.88
CA LEU A 238 15.85 -14.05 5.60
C LEU A 238 17.38 -14.29 5.64
N LYS A 239 17.84 -15.45 6.12
CA LYS A 239 19.26 -15.82 6.19
C LYS A 239 20.13 -14.80 6.93
N MET A 240 19.60 -14.21 8.00
CA MET A 240 20.31 -13.20 8.80
C MET A 240 21.21 -13.86 9.85
N GLN A 241 22.52 -13.58 9.80
CA GLN A 241 23.52 -14.17 10.72
C GLN A 241 23.44 -13.60 12.15
N LYS A 242 23.19 -12.30 12.29
CA LYS A 242 23.00 -11.63 13.60
C LYS A 242 21.50 -11.45 13.88
N SER A 243 20.73 -12.54 13.76
CA SER A 243 19.26 -12.48 13.76
C SER A 243 18.70 -11.84 15.05
N PHE A 244 19.29 -12.12 16.22
CA PHE A 244 18.78 -11.58 17.49
C PHE A 244 18.89 -10.06 17.57
N PHE A 245 20.09 -9.49 17.44
CA PHE A 245 20.32 -8.05 17.57
C PHE A 245 19.51 -7.24 16.55
N MET A 246 19.53 -7.66 15.29
CA MET A 246 18.80 -6.99 14.21
C MET A 246 17.29 -7.08 14.40
N LYS A 247 16.78 -8.23 14.87
CA LYS A 247 15.38 -8.41 15.24
C LYS A 247 14.98 -7.51 16.40
N SER A 248 15.80 -7.41 17.45
CA SER A 248 15.51 -6.57 18.61
C SER A 248 15.43 -5.09 18.24
N ILE A 249 16.36 -4.59 17.42
CA ILE A 249 16.30 -3.22 16.89
C ILE A 249 15.02 -3.03 16.06
N PHE A 250 14.73 -3.96 15.16
CA PHE A 250 13.54 -3.89 14.32
C PHE A 250 12.25 -3.82 15.15
N ILE A 251 12.13 -4.67 16.17
CA ILE A 251 10.96 -4.72 17.06
C ILE A 251 10.87 -3.43 17.89
N LEU A 252 11.97 -2.97 18.48
CA LEU A 252 11.99 -1.72 19.24
C LEU A 252 11.55 -0.54 18.36
N ASN A 253 12.10 -0.44 17.15
CA ASN A 253 11.75 0.60 16.20
C ASN A 253 10.26 0.55 15.83
N THR A 254 9.76 -0.64 15.50
CA THR A 254 8.43 -0.77 14.88
C THR A 254 7.29 -0.83 15.90
N CYS A 255 7.52 -1.38 17.10
CA CYS A 255 6.50 -1.51 18.15
C CYS A 255 6.53 -0.39 19.18
N VAL A 256 7.67 0.28 19.36
CA VAL A 256 7.81 1.34 20.39
C VAL A 256 8.03 2.68 19.73
N LEU A 257 9.14 2.87 19.02
CA LEU A 257 9.51 4.19 18.50
C LEU A 257 8.49 4.72 17.48
N THR A 258 8.15 3.93 16.46
CA THR A 258 7.26 4.40 15.38
C THR A 258 5.85 4.74 15.87
N PRO A 259 5.16 3.91 16.67
CA PRO A 259 3.86 4.27 17.22
C PRO A 259 3.92 5.46 18.17
N THR A 260 4.99 5.59 18.97
CA THR A 260 5.19 6.76 19.84
C THR A 260 5.37 8.03 19.02
N PHE A 261 6.18 8.02 17.97
CA PHE A 261 6.36 9.17 17.09
C PHE A 261 5.07 9.53 16.36
N LEU A 262 4.32 8.53 15.89
CA LEU A 262 2.99 8.76 15.29
C LEU A 262 2.01 9.37 16.31
N GLY A 263 2.00 8.87 17.54
CA GLY A 263 1.14 9.38 18.61
C GLY A 263 1.46 10.85 18.94
N PHE A 264 2.74 11.19 19.09
CA PHE A 264 3.15 12.59 19.31
C PHE A 264 2.85 13.48 18.10
N PHE A 265 3.11 13.00 16.88
CA PHE A 265 2.79 13.74 15.66
C PHE A 265 1.27 14.04 15.55
N MET A 266 0.41 13.05 15.83
CA MET A 266 -1.04 13.19 15.73
C MET A 266 -1.67 13.96 16.89
N SER A 267 -1.05 13.94 18.08
CA SER A 267 -1.54 14.66 19.25
C SER A 267 -0.98 16.07 19.38
N SER A 268 0.10 16.37 18.67
CA SER A 268 0.64 17.72 18.63
C SER A 268 -0.40 18.62 17.94
N PRO A 269 -0.90 19.66 18.62
CA PRO A 269 -1.83 20.59 17.99
C PRO A 269 -1.16 21.15 16.73
N LEU A 270 -1.93 21.24 15.64
CA LEU A 270 -1.57 21.93 14.39
C LEU A 270 -1.50 23.44 14.66
N LEU A 271 -0.65 23.85 15.59
CA LEU A 271 -0.31 25.24 15.84
C LEU A 271 0.69 25.65 14.75
N ARG A 272 0.15 25.87 13.55
CA ARG A 272 0.77 26.71 12.55
C ARG A 272 0.78 28.14 13.11
N SER A 273 1.91 28.82 13.01
CA SER A 273 2.04 30.28 13.01
C SER A 273 1.77 31.07 14.30
N GLU A 274 2.50 30.83 15.39
CA GLU A 274 2.80 31.95 16.29
C GLU A 274 4.31 32.09 16.47
N ASP A 275 4.84 33.29 16.24
CA ASP A 275 6.27 33.58 16.08
C ASP A 275 7.14 33.31 17.33
N LEU A 276 6.54 32.93 18.47
CA LEU A 276 7.21 32.53 19.72
C LEU A 276 7.05 31.04 20.10
N PHE A 277 6.48 30.24 19.19
CA PHE A 277 6.10 28.85 19.40
C PHE A 277 7.25 27.93 19.84
N TRP A 278 8.46 28.13 19.30
CA TRP A 278 9.59 27.21 19.45
C TRP A 278 10.35 27.31 20.78
N ILE A 279 10.28 28.47 21.45
CA ILE A 279 11.08 28.71 22.67
C ILE A 279 10.31 28.32 23.93
N THR A 280 8.98 28.29 23.88
CA THR A 280 8.12 28.18 25.06
C THR A 280 7.43 26.83 25.20
N LEU A 281 7.35 26.04 24.12
CA LEU A 281 6.65 24.76 24.16
C LEU A 281 7.58 23.60 24.50
N PRO A 282 7.15 22.71 25.40
CA PRO A 282 7.91 21.51 25.69
C PRO A 282 8.05 20.62 24.44
N LEU A 283 9.16 19.87 24.36
CA LEU A 283 9.55 19.05 23.20
C LEU A 283 8.44 18.13 22.66
N TRP A 284 7.53 17.63 23.51
CA TRP A 284 6.41 16.79 23.08
C TRP A 284 5.34 17.52 22.25
N ARG A 285 5.41 18.85 22.12
CA ARG A 285 4.55 19.67 21.26
C ARG A 285 5.23 20.12 19.95
N TRP A 286 6.45 19.66 19.68
CA TRP A 286 7.20 20.02 18.48
C TRP A 286 6.79 19.11 17.31
N ALA A 287 5.66 19.41 16.67
CA ALA A 287 5.08 18.58 15.61
C ALA A 287 6.09 18.22 14.49
N THR A 288 6.90 19.19 14.06
CA THR A 288 7.96 19.01 13.06
C THR A 288 8.99 17.96 13.47
N LEU A 289 9.50 18.05 14.70
CA LEU A 289 10.45 17.08 15.23
C LEU A 289 9.87 15.66 15.19
N TRP A 290 8.61 15.51 15.61
CA TRP A 290 7.94 14.21 15.63
C TRP A 290 7.66 13.65 14.23
N GLU A 291 7.36 14.50 13.25
CA GLU A 291 7.25 14.09 11.84
C GLU A 291 8.60 13.58 11.30
N TRP A 292 9.71 14.27 11.58
CA TRP A 292 11.05 13.82 11.22
C TRP A 292 11.41 12.49 11.90
N CYS A 293 11.16 12.36 13.21
CA CYS A 293 11.37 11.11 13.94
C CYS A 293 10.52 9.97 13.35
N LEU A 294 9.26 10.24 13.01
CA LEU A 294 8.36 9.28 12.38
C LEU A 294 8.91 8.85 11.00
N ALA A 295 9.28 9.80 10.16
CA ALA A 295 9.83 9.53 8.83
C ALA A 295 11.15 8.73 8.89
N MET A 296 12.05 9.05 9.83
CA MET A 296 13.27 8.30 10.07
C MET A 296 12.99 6.88 10.55
N SER A 297 12.05 6.71 11.48
CA SER A 297 11.65 5.39 11.99
C SER A 297 11.02 4.52 10.91
N LEU A 298 10.17 5.10 10.04
CA LEU A 298 9.61 4.42 8.87
C LEU A 298 10.70 4.09 7.84
N THR A 299 11.67 4.99 7.63
CA THR A 299 12.84 4.76 6.77
C THR A 299 13.65 3.57 7.26
N VAL A 300 13.97 3.49 8.56
CA VAL A 300 14.67 2.35 9.15
C VAL A 300 13.91 1.05 8.91
N THR A 301 12.59 1.06 9.10
CA THR A 301 11.71 -0.10 8.86
C THR A 301 11.77 -0.56 7.40
N MET A 302 11.62 0.37 6.46
CA MET A 302 11.65 0.09 5.03
C MET A 302 13.02 -0.43 4.58
N LEU A 303 14.11 0.26 4.95
CA LEU A 303 15.48 -0.15 4.64
C LEU A 303 15.77 -1.53 5.21
N PHE A 304 15.36 -1.80 6.44
CA PHE A 304 15.51 -3.10 7.07
C PHE A 304 14.85 -4.21 6.25
N VAL A 305 13.59 -4.01 5.81
CA VAL A 305 12.87 -4.98 4.99
C VAL A 305 13.59 -5.21 3.66
N CYS A 306 13.89 -4.14 2.91
CA CYS A 306 14.54 -4.25 1.60
C CYS A 306 15.92 -4.92 1.69
N ILE A 307 16.77 -4.49 2.62
CA ILE A 307 18.13 -5.03 2.80
C ILE A 307 18.08 -6.51 3.23
N SER A 308 17.15 -6.87 4.13
CA SER A 308 17.00 -8.25 4.60
C SER A 308 16.55 -9.21 3.49
N LEU A 309 15.89 -8.70 2.45
CA LEU A 309 15.48 -9.49 1.29
C LEU A 309 16.57 -9.64 0.22
N ILE A 310 17.51 -8.70 0.10
CA ILE A 310 18.55 -8.76 -0.95
C ILE A 310 19.40 -10.03 -0.86
N ARG A 311 19.84 -10.43 0.34
CA ARG A 311 20.69 -11.62 0.53
C ARG A 311 19.97 -12.92 0.11
N PRO A 312 18.77 -13.27 0.60
CA PRO A 312 18.09 -14.49 0.17
C PRO A 312 17.76 -14.48 -1.32
N LEU A 313 17.40 -13.32 -1.89
CA LEU A 313 17.16 -13.19 -3.33
C LEU A 313 18.43 -13.48 -4.16
N ASN A 314 19.58 -12.97 -3.75
CA ASN A 314 20.86 -13.28 -4.40
C ASN A 314 21.19 -14.78 -4.35
N LEU A 315 20.91 -15.45 -3.25
CA LEU A 315 21.13 -16.89 -3.12
C LEU A 315 20.18 -17.70 -4.02
N MET A 316 18.93 -17.25 -4.18
CA MET A 316 17.98 -17.87 -5.12
C MET A 316 18.44 -17.71 -6.56
N LEU A 317 18.88 -16.51 -6.96
CA LEU A 317 19.35 -16.24 -8.32
C LEU A 317 20.61 -17.04 -8.67
N LYS A 318 21.57 -17.16 -7.75
CA LYS A 318 22.78 -17.98 -7.95
C LYS A 318 22.49 -19.47 -8.13
N LYS A 319 21.38 -19.99 -7.61
CA LYS A 319 20.98 -21.39 -7.79
C LYS A 319 20.27 -21.65 -9.12
N ALA A 320 19.82 -20.60 -9.80
CA ALA A 320 19.10 -20.68 -11.06
C ALA A 320 20.02 -20.57 -12.30
N THR A 321 21.24 -20.07 -12.10
CA THR A 321 22.32 -19.97 -13.10
C THR A 321 23.25 -21.17 -13.00
#